data_AF-A0A542RIZ3-F1
#
_entry.id   AF-A0A542RIZ3-F1
#
_cell.length_a   1.000
_cell.length_b   1.000
_cell.length_c   1.000
_cell.angle_alpha   90.00
_cell.angle_beta   90.00
_cell.angle_gamma   90.00
#
_symmetry.space_group_name_H-M   'P 1'
#
loop_
_entity.id
_entity.type
_entity.pdbx_description
1 polymer ?
#
loop_
_entity_poly.entity_id
_entity_poly.type
_entity_poly.pdbx_seq_one_letter_code
_entity_poly.pdbx_strand_id
1 'polypeptide(L)'
;MRYQINGYTDMYTVIANERKIGGAIEAGQIRLRTGEVYANAVLTRLEMSGAHFCSIGFVTEEGKRLIVHVNDISMIADARHVNVCELTNECMRVEKSAERLKRLKRLCELNEGSCTPTFQEEALLLANDIGMEEASTYVDLSFLPHTEKPRVFRIA
;
A
#
# COMPACT_ATOMS: atom_id res chain seq x y z
N MET A 1 -5.56 -8.46 4.81
CA MET A 1 -5.08 -9.55 3.94
C MET A 1 -4.52 -8.93 2.69
N ARG A 2 -3.26 -9.22 2.41
CA ARG A 2 -2.60 -8.87 1.15
C ARG A 2 -2.81 -10.01 0.17
N TYR A 3 -3.05 -9.69 -1.09
CA TYR A 3 -3.47 -10.67 -2.08
C TYR A 3 -2.95 -10.31 -3.47
N GLN A 4 -3.01 -11.30 -4.36
CA GLN A 4 -2.70 -11.13 -5.77
C GLN A 4 -3.82 -10.34 -6.45
N ILE A 5 -3.44 -9.32 -7.21
CA ILE A 5 -4.36 -8.47 -7.96
C ILE A 5 -4.73 -9.16 -9.27
N ASN A 6 -6.01 -9.35 -9.53
CA ASN A 6 -6.49 -10.10 -10.71
C ASN A 6 -6.94 -9.21 -11.87
N GLY A 7 -7.08 -7.90 -11.65
CA GLY A 7 -7.46 -6.97 -12.70
C GLY A 7 -7.64 -5.53 -12.23
N TYR A 8 -8.07 -4.67 -13.14
CA TYR A 8 -8.22 -3.23 -12.89
C TYR A 8 -9.24 -2.90 -11.80
N THR A 9 -10.30 -3.70 -11.63
CA THR A 9 -11.27 -3.49 -10.54
C THR A 9 -10.63 -3.67 -9.16
N ASP A 10 -9.80 -4.69 -8.99
CA ASP A 10 -9.05 -4.92 -7.74
C ASP A 10 -8.07 -3.76 -7.51
N MET A 11 -7.34 -3.37 -8.56
CA MET A 11 -6.40 -2.23 -8.51
C MET A 11 -7.11 -0.95 -8.08
N TYR A 12 -8.24 -0.64 -8.70
CA TYR A 12 -9.05 0.53 -8.39
C TYR A 12 -9.54 0.49 -6.96
N THR A 13 -10.04 -0.66 -6.50
CA THR A 13 -10.58 -0.82 -5.15
C THR A 13 -9.51 -0.55 -4.10
N VAL A 14 -8.30 -1.08 -4.30
CA VAL A 14 -7.18 -0.84 -3.38
C VAL A 14 -6.75 0.62 -3.40
N ILE A 15 -6.54 1.22 -4.58
CA ILE A 15 -6.11 2.62 -4.70
C ILE A 15 -7.16 3.57 -4.11
N ALA A 16 -8.44 3.37 -4.42
CA ALA A 16 -9.54 4.21 -3.94
C ALA A 16 -9.76 4.10 -2.42
N ASN A 17 -9.42 2.96 -1.81
CA ASN A 17 -9.59 2.71 -0.38
C ASN A 17 -8.27 2.65 0.40
N GLU A 18 -7.15 3.11 -0.17
CA GLU A 18 -5.81 3.01 0.43
C GLU A 18 -5.79 3.50 1.89
N ARG A 19 -6.51 4.58 2.20
CA ARG A 19 -6.59 5.11 3.57
C ARG A 19 -7.24 4.18 4.59
N LYS A 20 -8.16 3.32 4.15
CA LYS A 20 -8.94 2.39 5.00
C LYS A 20 -8.29 1.02 5.11
N ILE A 21 -7.68 0.53 4.03
CA ILE A 21 -7.13 -0.84 3.97
C ILE A 21 -5.60 -0.88 4.07
N GLY A 22 -4.94 0.27 3.94
CA GLY A 22 -3.48 0.37 3.92
C GLY A 22 -2.85 -0.24 2.66
N GLY A 23 -1.52 -0.27 2.66
CA GLY A 23 -0.70 -0.89 1.64
C GLY A 23 -0.62 -0.12 0.32
N ALA A 24 0.02 -0.75 -0.65
CA ALA A 24 0.24 -0.24 -1.99
C ALA A 24 0.18 -1.39 -2.99
N ILE A 25 0.03 -1.08 -4.27
CA ILE A 25 0.08 -2.09 -5.33
C ILE A 25 1.41 -1.99 -6.05
N GLU A 26 2.19 -3.06 -5.97
CA GLU A 26 3.42 -3.21 -6.73
C GLU A 26 3.21 -4.25 -7.82
N ALA A 27 3.53 -3.89 -9.05
CA ALA A 27 3.63 -4.81 -10.17
C ALA A 27 5.08 -5.23 -10.33
N GLY A 28 5.31 -6.55 -10.42
CA GLY A 28 6.64 -7.07 -10.76
C GLY A 28 7.10 -6.54 -12.12
N GLN A 29 6.18 -6.38 -13.08
CA GLN A 29 6.46 -5.80 -14.38
C GLN A 29 5.25 -5.09 -14.99
N ILE A 30 5.46 -3.91 -15.57
CA ILE A 30 4.54 -3.24 -16.49
C ILE A 30 5.22 -3.10 -17.84
N ARG A 31 4.57 -3.59 -18.90
CA ARG A 31 5.05 -3.44 -20.28
C ARG A 31 4.10 -2.57 -21.09
N LEU A 32 4.63 -1.52 -21.72
CA LEU A 32 3.89 -0.68 -22.66
C LEU A 32 3.91 -1.29 -24.07
N ARG A 33 2.94 -0.92 -24.91
CA ARG A 33 2.87 -1.37 -26.32
C ARG A 33 4.06 -0.92 -27.16
N THR A 34 4.71 0.17 -26.77
CA THR A 34 5.97 0.67 -27.35
C THR A 34 7.15 -0.27 -27.10
N GLY A 35 7.02 -1.23 -26.17
CA GLY A 35 8.07 -2.17 -25.78
C GLY A 35 8.81 -1.78 -24.50
N GLU A 36 8.55 -0.59 -23.94
CA GLU A 36 9.11 -0.16 -22.65
C GLU A 36 8.64 -1.09 -21.53
N VAL A 37 9.56 -1.40 -20.61
CA VAL A 37 9.33 -2.32 -19.51
C VAL A 37 9.79 -1.67 -18.22
N TYR A 38 8.91 -1.68 -17.22
CA TYR A 38 9.16 -1.13 -15.90
C TYR A 38 9.02 -2.24 -14.86
N ALA A 39 10.12 -2.54 -14.16
CA ALA A 39 10.12 -3.49 -13.05
C ALA A 39 9.71 -2.78 -11.75
N ASN A 40 9.17 -3.55 -10.80
CA ASN A 40 8.82 -3.08 -9.45
C ASN A 40 8.04 -1.75 -9.47
N ALA A 41 7.11 -1.62 -10.41
CA ALA A 41 6.37 -0.39 -10.62
C ALA A 41 5.22 -0.30 -9.62
N VAL A 42 5.11 0.82 -8.91
CA VAL A 42 4.04 1.01 -7.92
C VAL A 42 2.90 1.79 -8.55
N LEU A 43 1.72 1.18 -8.58
CA LEU A 43 0.52 1.85 -9.08
C LEU A 43 0.05 2.87 -8.04
N THR A 44 -0.19 4.08 -8.50
CA THR A 44 -0.58 5.22 -7.65
C THR A 44 -1.92 5.82 -8.04
N ARG A 45 -2.39 5.57 -9.27
CA ARG A 45 -3.67 6.09 -9.75
C ARG A 45 -4.27 5.16 -10.80
N LEU A 46 -5.60 5.07 -10.79
CA LEU A 46 -6.37 4.43 -11.85
C LEU A 46 -7.62 5.28 -12.05
N GLU A 47 -7.78 5.85 -13.24
CA GLU A 47 -8.86 6.79 -13.55
C GLU A 47 -9.99 6.08 -14.30
N MET A 48 -11.22 6.44 -13.96
CA MET A 48 -12.42 5.96 -14.61
C MET A 48 -13.20 7.10 -15.24
N SER A 49 -13.75 6.86 -16.43
CA SER A 49 -14.80 7.68 -17.04
C SER A 49 -16.04 6.82 -17.21
N GLY A 50 -17.08 7.11 -16.43
CA GLY A 50 -18.24 6.24 -16.31
C GLY A 50 -17.84 4.84 -15.82
N ALA A 51 -18.15 3.82 -16.62
CA ALA A 51 -17.83 2.42 -16.32
C ALA A 51 -16.48 1.94 -16.91
N HIS A 52 -15.71 2.82 -17.55
CA HIS A 52 -14.48 2.46 -18.26
C HIS A 52 -13.24 2.99 -17.56
N PHE A 53 -12.20 2.16 -17.45
CA PHE A 53 -10.87 2.61 -17.06
C PHE A 53 -10.20 3.36 -18.22
N CYS A 54 -9.60 4.51 -17.93
CA CYS A 54 -9.03 5.41 -18.94
C CYS A 54 -7.52 5.47 -18.87
N SER A 55 -6.97 5.75 -17.69
CA SER A 55 -5.53 5.93 -17.50
C SER A 55 -5.06 5.21 -16.24
N ILE A 56 -3.79 4.81 -16.25
CA ILE A 56 -3.09 4.25 -15.10
C ILE A 56 -1.87 5.10 -14.81
N GLY A 57 -1.74 5.52 -13.55
CA GLY A 57 -0.59 6.23 -13.03
C GLY A 57 0.27 5.28 -12.20
N PHE A 58 1.55 5.22 -12.49
CA PHE A 58 2.50 4.42 -11.72
C PHE A 58 3.84 5.15 -11.56
N VAL A 59 4.62 4.70 -10.58
CA VAL A 59 5.97 5.20 -10.32
C VAL A 59 6.97 4.09 -10.63
N THR A 60 7.98 4.42 -11.44
CA THR A 60 9.04 3.49 -11.82
C THR A 60 10.00 3.25 -10.64
N GLU A 61 10.87 2.25 -10.78
CA GLU A 61 11.91 1.97 -9.78
C GLU A 61 12.87 3.16 -9.58
N GLU A 62 13.09 3.97 -10.62
CA GLU A 62 13.88 5.21 -10.55
C GLU A 62 13.10 6.42 -10.01
N GLY A 63 11.87 6.21 -9.51
CA GLY A 63 11.03 7.26 -8.94
C GLY A 63 10.33 8.15 -9.98
N LYS A 64 10.38 7.82 -11.28
CA LYS A 64 9.69 8.60 -12.31
C LYS A 64 8.19 8.31 -12.26
N ARG A 65 7.39 9.37 -12.28
CA ARG A 65 5.92 9.27 -12.32
C ARG A 65 5.45 9.25 -13.77
N LEU A 66 4.76 8.18 -14.15
CA LEU A 66 4.19 8.03 -15.48
C LEU A 66 2.66 7.92 -15.37
N ILE A 67 1.97 8.51 -16.33
CA ILE A 67 0.54 8.34 -16.54
C ILE A 67 0.37 7.93 -18.00
N VAL A 68 -0.24 6.77 -18.23
CA VAL A 68 -0.44 6.22 -19.56
C VAL A 68 -1.89 5.80 -19.74
N HIS A 69 -2.37 5.83 -20.98
CA HIS A 69 -3.70 5.32 -21.29
C HIS A 69 -3.72 3.79 -21.09
N VAL A 70 -4.83 3.23 -20.59
CA VAL A 70 -4.90 1.76 -20.34
C VAL A 70 -4.71 0.94 -21.61
N ASN A 71 -5.08 1.50 -22.77
CA ASN A 71 -4.84 0.87 -24.06
C ASN A 71 -3.35 0.82 -24.42
N ASP A 72 -2.50 1.66 -23.87
CA ASP A 72 -1.05 1.64 -24.15
C ASP A 72 -0.32 0.62 -23.27
N ILE A 73 -0.99 0.05 -22.27
CA ILE A 73 -0.50 -1.09 -21.52
C ILE A 73 -0.65 -2.36 -22.36
N SER A 74 0.45 -3.06 -22.58
CA SER A 74 0.43 -4.40 -23.16
C SER A 74 0.23 -5.49 -22.12
N MET A 75 0.85 -5.32 -20.94
CA MET A 75 0.83 -6.31 -19.86
C MET A 75 1.15 -5.67 -18.51
N ILE A 76 0.48 -6.15 -17.46
CA ILE A 76 0.86 -5.96 -16.05
C ILE A 76 1.02 -7.36 -15.46
N ALA A 77 2.22 -7.70 -15.00
CA ALA A 77 2.53 -9.01 -14.43
C ALA A 77 2.84 -8.91 -12.94
N ASP A 78 2.47 -9.95 -12.20
CA ASP A 78 2.76 -10.14 -10.77
C ASP A 78 2.36 -8.96 -9.89
N ALA A 79 1.21 -8.35 -10.20
CA ALA A 79 0.61 -7.28 -9.40
C ALA A 79 0.13 -7.82 -8.05
N ARG A 80 0.59 -7.19 -6.96
CA ARG A 80 0.33 -7.62 -5.58
C ARG A 80 -0.02 -6.42 -4.71
N HIS A 81 -1.01 -6.60 -3.84
CA HIS A 81 -1.24 -5.67 -2.73
C HIS A 81 -0.28 -6.01 -1.61
N VAL A 82 0.63 -5.10 -1.28
CA VAL A 82 1.67 -5.29 -0.25
C VAL A 82 1.58 -4.17 0.78
N ASN A 83 2.13 -4.36 1.99
CA ASN A 83 2.32 -3.17 2.83
C ASN A 83 3.49 -2.37 2.30
N VAL A 84 3.52 -1.10 2.68
CA VAL A 84 4.58 -0.20 2.26
C VAL A 84 5.97 -0.71 2.66
N CYS A 85 6.12 -1.27 3.85
CA CYS A 85 7.40 -1.85 4.30
C CYS A 85 7.93 -3.00 3.42
N GLU A 86 7.07 -3.63 2.62
CA GLU A 86 7.41 -4.75 1.73
C GLU A 86 7.58 -4.32 0.28
N LEU A 87 7.41 -3.04 -0.04
CA LEU A 87 7.66 -2.54 -1.39
C LEU A 87 9.12 -2.76 -1.77
N THR A 88 9.33 -3.37 -2.93
CA THR A 88 10.66 -3.49 -3.54
C THR A 88 11.12 -2.13 -4.06
N ASN A 89 10.19 -1.34 -4.61
CA ASN A 89 10.43 0.02 -5.05
C ASN A 89 10.81 0.94 -3.88
N GLU A 90 12.10 1.21 -3.73
CA GLU A 90 12.61 1.96 -2.59
C GLU A 90 12.11 3.41 -2.56
N CYS A 91 12.02 4.06 -3.72
CA CYS A 91 11.51 5.42 -3.82
C CYS A 91 10.10 5.54 -3.24
N MET A 92 9.22 4.62 -3.64
CA MET A 92 7.84 4.61 -3.17
C MET A 92 7.70 4.07 -1.75
N ARG A 93 8.55 3.14 -1.32
CA ARG A 93 8.63 2.70 0.07
C ARG A 93 8.90 3.88 0.98
N VAL A 94 9.97 4.64 0.71
CA VAL A 94 10.35 5.81 1.50
C VAL A 94 9.27 6.88 1.48
N GLU A 95 8.76 7.23 0.30
CA GLU A 95 7.72 8.25 0.15
C GLU A 95 6.45 7.89 0.93
N LYS A 96 5.90 6.68 0.70
CA LYS A 96 4.67 6.25 1.36
C LYS A 96 4.86 6.01 2.85
N SER A 97 6.02 5.52 3.30
CA SER A 97 6.31 5.37 4.74
C SER A 97 6.31 6.72 5.42
N ALA A 98 6.94 7.74 4.83
CA ALA A 98 6.96 9.09 5.39
C ALA A 98 5.55 9.69 5.51
N GLU A 99 4.70 9.54 4.49
CA GLU A 99 3.30 9.98 4.52
C GLU A 99 2.51 9.30 5.64
N ARG A 100 2.70 7.99 5.81
CA ARG A 100 2.00 7.17 6.81
C ARG A 100 2.49 7.43 8.23
N LEU A 101 3.79 7.60 8.42
CA LEU A 101 4.38 8.00 9.70
C LEU A 101 3.81 9.35 10.14
N LYS A 102 3.72 10.32 9.22
CA LYS A 102 3.10 11.62 9.51
C LYS A 102 1.63 11.47 9.90
N ARG A 103 0.87 10.60 9.22
CA ARG A 103 -0.53 10.31 9.56
C ARG A 103 -0.65 9.62 10.92
N LEU A 104 0.17 8.61 11.20
CA LEU A 104 0.16 7.87 12.46
C LEU A 104 0.47 8.78 13.65
N LYS A 105 1.51 9.62 13.53
CA LYS A 105 1.82 10.64 14.52
C LYS A 105 0.63 11.55 14.78
N ARG A 106 0.02 12.06 13.70
CA ARG A 106 -1.14 12.94 13.84
C ARG A 106 -2.34 12.24 14.47
N LEU A 107 -2.56 10.97 14.14
CA LEU A 107 -3.63 10.16 14.70
C LEU A 107 -3.43 9.98 16.21
N CYS A 108 -2.21 9.70 16.66
CA CYS A 108 -1.87 9.55 18.08
C CYS A 108 -2.03 10.89 18.83
N GLU A 109 -1.54 12.00 18.28
CA GLU A 109 -1.69 13.34 18.88
C GLU A 109 -3.17 13.74 19.08
N LEU A 110 -4.02 13.45 18.09
CA LEU A 110 -5.44 13.81 18.14
C LEU A 110 -6.26 12.92 19.09
N ASN A 111 -5.76 11.73 19.39
CA ASN A 111 -6.41 10.72 20.22
C ASN A 111 -5.62 10.44 21.49
N GLU A 112 -4.84 11.41 21.98
CA GLU A 112 -4.06 11.26 23.20
C GLU A 112 -4.98 10.87 24.37
N GLY A 113 -4.65 9.76 25.05
CA GLY A 113 -5.46 9.20 26.13
C GLY A 113 -6.74 8.47 25.68
N SER A 114 -7.00 8.36 24.38
CA SER A 114 -8.11 7.58 23.84
C SER A 114 -7.74 6.11 23.70
N CYS A 115 -8.66 5.23 24.11
CA CYS A 115 -8.54 3.78 23.94
C CYS A 115 -9.71 3.23 23.11
N THR A 116 -10.26 4.02 22.19
CA THR A 116 -11.38 3.53 21.36
C THR A 116 -10.89 2.44 20.42
N PRO A 117 -11.65 1.36 20.22
CA PRO A 117 -11.25 0.26 19.33
C PRO A 117 -10.93 0.74 17.91
N THR A 118 -11.70 1.68 17.38
CA THR A 118 -11.49 2.26 16.05
C THR A 118 -10.14 2.96 15.91
N PHE A 119 -9.72 3.70 16.95
CA PHE A 119 -8.39 4.33 16.96
C PHE A 119 -7.28 3.28 17.00
N GLN A 120 -7.41 2.27 17.85
CA GLN A 120 -6.42 1.19 17.96
C GLN A 120 -6.30 0.39 16.66
N GLU A 121 -7.41 0.08 15.99
CA GLU A 121 -7.44 -0.61 14.71
C GLU A 121 -6.74 0.20 13.61
N GLU A 122 -7.02 1.50 13.52
CA GLU A 122 -6.39 2.38 12.52
C GLU A 122 -4.89 2.57 12.79
N ALA A 123 -4.50 2.77 14.05
CA ALA A 123 -3.11 2.89 14.45
C ALA A 123 -2.34 1.58 14.19
N LEU A 124 -2.94 0.43 14.50
CA LEU A 124 -2.36 -0.89 14.23
C LEU A 124 -2.22 -1.15 12.72
N LEU A 125 -3.21 -0.74 11.93
CA LEU A 125 -3.13 -0.85 10.47
C LEU A 125 -1.94 -0.04 9.93
N LEU A 126 -1.81 1.22 10.34
CA LEU A 126 -0.70 2.09 9.91
C LEU A 126 0.65 1.56 10.38
N ALA A 127 0.75 1.11 11.63
CA ALA A 127 1.99 0.57 12.19
C ALA A 127 2.42 -0.71 11.48
N ASN A 128 1.49 -1.62 11.16
CA ASN A 128 1.80 -2.79 10.34
C ASN A 128 2.19 -2.40 8.91
N ASP A 129 1.60 -1.33 8.37
CA ASP A 129 1.85 -0.88 7.01
C ASP A 129 3.25 -0.29 6.83
N ILE A 130 3.68 0.53 7.79
CA ILE A 130 5.03 1.11 7.90
C ILE A 130 6.05 0.06 8.35
N GLY A 131 5.62 -0.94 9.12
CA GLY A 131 6.49 -1.83 9.87
C GLY A 131 6.54 -1.42 11.35
N MET A 132 6.27 -2.37 12.26
CA MET A 132 6.09 -2.09 13.69
C MET A 132 7.34 -1.48 14.34
N GLU A 133 8.54 -1.91 13.94
CA GLU A 133 9.82 -1.41 14.48
C GLU A 133 10.09 0.03 14.06
N GLU A 134 9.84 0.35 12.79
CA GLU A 134 10.00 1.71 12.28
C GLU A 134 8.96 2.63 12.91
N ALA A 135 7.69 2.20 12.98
CA ALA A 135 6.62 2.99 13.57
C ALA A 135 6.85 3.31 15.06
N SER A 136 7.32 2.34 15.85
CA SER A 136 7.59 2.52 17.29
C SER A 136 8.77 3.44 17.60
N THR A 137 9.64 3.68 16.60
CA THR A 137 10.73 4.67 16.73
C THR A 137 10.20 6.11 16.69
N TYR A 138 9.03 6.34 16.07
CA TYR A 138 8.45 7.68 15.88
C TYR A 138 7.33 8.02 16.86
N VAL A 139 6.58 7.03 17.32
CA VAL A 139 5.44 7.19 18.23
C VAL A 139 5.41 6.08 19.27
N ASP A 140 4.93 6.39 20.47
CA ASP A 140 4.64 5.33 21.45
C ASP A 140 3.43 4.52 20.97
N LEU A 141 3.59 3.20 20.86
CA LEU A 141 2.57 2.26 20.43
C LEU A 141 2.17 1.28 21.55
N SER A 142 2.52 1.58 22.80
CA SER A 142 2.20 0.76 23.98
C SER A 142 0.71 0.46 24.17
N PHE A 143 -0.17 1.33 23.62
CA PHE A 143 -1.62 1.17 23.66
C PHE A 143 -2.17 0.15 22.66
N LEU A 144 -1.36 -0.32 21.71
CA LEU A 144 -1.77 -1.36 20.76
C LEU A 144 -1.77 -2.74 21.44
N PRO A 145 -2.72 -3.61 21.10
CA PRO A 145 -2.69 -4.98 21.60
C PRO A 145 -1.38 -5.63 21.16
N HIS A 146 -0.66 -6.24 22.10
CA HIS A 146 0.48 -7.09 21.76
C HIS A 146 -0.01 -8.15 20.78
N THR A 147 0.51 -8.13 19.56
CA THR A 147 0.26 -9.18 18.56
C THR A 147 0.98 -10.44 19.02
N GLU A 148 0.39 -11.16 19.98
CA GLU A 148 0.77 -12.55 20.22
C GLU A 148 0.61 -13.29 18.89
N LYS A 149 1.72 -13.77 18.33
CA LYS A 149 1.70 -14.68 17.17
C LYS A 149 0.68 -15.78 17.50
N PRO A 150 -0.30 -16.07 16.62
CA PRO A 150 -1.27 -17.12 16.89
C PRO A 150 -0.48 -18.41 17.14
N ARG A 151 -0.59 -18.94 18.37
CA ARG A 151 -0.04 -20.24 18.72
C ARG A 151 -0.74 -21.26 17.83
N VAL A 152 -0.06 -21.70 16.78
CA VAL A 152 -0.55 -22.77 15.91
C VAL A 152 -0.55 -24.05 16.76
N PHE A 153 -1.71 -24.42 17.28
CA PHE A 153 -1.92 -25.74 17.86
C PHE A 153 -1.95 -26.75 16.71
N ARG A 154 -0.85 -27.48 16.52
CA ARG A 154 -0.86 -28.69 15.70
C ARG A 154 -1.59 -29.76 16.51
N ILE A 155 -2.79 -30.12 16.10
CA ILE A 155 -3.45 -31.35 16.56
C ILE A 155 -2.74 -32.48 15.80
N ALA A 156 -2.08 -33.36 16.56
CA ALA A 156 -1.42 -34.57 16.07
C ALA A 156 -2.41 -35.74 16.02
#